data_AF-S7VTM2-F1
#
_entry.id   AF-S7VTM2-F1
#
_cell.length_a   1.000
_cell.length_b   1.000
_cell.length_c   1.000
_cell.angle_alpha   90.00
_cell.angle_beta   90.00
_cell.angle_gamma   90.00
#
_symmetry.space_group_name_H-M   'P 1'
#
loop_
_entity.id
_entity.type
_entity.pdbx_description
1 polymer ?
#
loop_
_entity_poly.entity_id
_entity_poly.type
_entity_poly.pdbx_seq_one_letter_code
_entity_poly.pdbx_strand_id
1 'polypeptide(L)'
;MIKNISTLLVLLLTSISFGQNIILLQNTNPKAKELKHSLNSTKDSLMLGCDSKILKVEIFNENYEQLIIVEANNTKISLKDIPNGNFIIETRIDEKIIVMDLIKHDDYNDTSNSGLYHNMEQIIEGKGMMLDEELKVIKSSPNKSIEFILTGGKAKNHSAKNQKYFWTETQIINESGSSKTMRLADQKSVDKMIHRHKLEINSDSGKLNKLTVWEVYNKGEFMENQVSNPEFVYSSSTDLYNHIPYYSTTNNIQNL
;
A
#
# COMPACT_ATOMS: atom_id res chain seq x y z
N MET A 1 -54.01 0.29 -12.79
CA MET A 1 -53.01 0.20 -11.70
C MET A 1 -51.78 -0.63 -12.04
N ILE A 2 -51.87 -1.69 -12.86
CA ILE A 2 -50.71 -2.55 -13.23
C ILE A 2 -49.61 -1.82 -14.02
N LYS A 3 -49.95 -0.87 -14.90
CA LYS A 3 -48.95 -0.12 -15.70
C LYS A 3 -47.97 0.72 -14.87
N ASN A 4 -48.43 1.28 -13.74
CA ASN A 4 -47.60 2.13 -12.89
C ASN A 4 -46.67 1.31 -11.98
N ILE A 5 -47.03 0.04 -11.71
CA ILE A 5 -46.19 -0.91 -10.96
C ILE A 5 -45.04 -1.41 -11.84
N SER A 6 -45.32 -1.68 -13.13
CA SER A 6 -44.28 -2.07 -14.08
C SER A 6 -43.22 -0.98 -14.29
N THR A 7 -43.62 0.30 -14.33
CA THR A 7 -42.66 1.41 -14.43
C THR A 7 -41.80 1.57 -13.17
N LEU A 8 -42.36 1.30 -11.99
CA LEU A 8 -41.59 1.34 -10.73
C LEU A 8 -40.56 0.20 -10.65
N LEU A 9 -40.92 -0.98 -11.17
CA LEU A 9 -40.02 -2.15 -11.20
C LEU A 9 -38.82 -1.93 -12.14
N VAL A 10 -39.05 -1.30 -13.30
CA VAL A 10 -38.00 -0.95 -14.27
C VAL A 10 -37.04 0.10 -13.71
N LEU A 11 -37.55 1.06 -12.92
CA LEU A 11 -36.73 2.07 -12.25
C LEU A 11 -35.89 1.51 -11.10
N LEU A 12 -36.34 0.44 -10.44
CA LEU A 12 -35.56 -0.24 -9.40
C LEU A 12 -34.41 -1.07 -10.00
N LEU A 13 -34.63 -1.68 -11.16
CA LEU A 13 -33.67 -2.57 -11.83
C LEU A 13 -32.40 -1.86 -12.35
N THR A 14 -32.44 -0.54 -12.60
CA THR A 14 -31.28 0.23 -13.07
C THR A 14 -30.31 0.66 -11.96
N SER A 15 -30.63 0.37 -10.69
CA SER A 15 -29.84 0.82 -9.54
C SER A 15 -28.83 -0.19 -8.98
N ILE A 16 -28.63 -1.37 -9.61
CA ILE A 16 -27.86 -2.49 -9.03
C ILE A 16 -26.56 -2.81 -9.80
N SER A 17 -25.97 -1.86 -10.50
CA SER A 17 -24.72 -2.10 -11.25
C SER A 17 -23.60 -1.13 -10.89
N PHE A 18 -23.31 -0.99 -9.61
CA PHE A 18 -22.00 -0.49 -9.15
C PHE A 18 -21.14 -1.69 -8.77
N GLY A 19 -20.54 -2.33 -9.78
CA GLY A 19 -19.44 -3.26 -9.55
C GLY A 19 -18.21 -2.45 -9.16
N GLN A 20 -17.52 -2.85 -8.09
CA GLN A 20 -16.32 -2.15 -7.64
C GLN A 20 -15.25 -2.22 -8.73
N ASN A 21 -14.53 -1.11 -8.95
CA ASN A 21 -13.41 -1.09 -9.88
C ASN A 21 -12.15 -1.73 -9.26
N ILE A 22 -12.21 -3.05 -9.05
CA ILE A 22 -11.12 -3.84 -8.50
C ILE A 22 -10.48 -4.72 -9.58
N ILE A 23 -9.15 -4.70 -9.61
CA ILE A 23 -8.31 -5.52 -10.48
C ILE A 23 -7.46 -6.42 -9.59
N LEU A 24 -7.47 -7.72 -9.87
CA LEU A 24 -6.59 -8.70 -9.24
C LEU A 24 -5.53 -9.11 -10.25
N LEU A 25 -4.26 -8.84 -9.97
CA LEU A 25 -3.15 -9.35 -10.76
C LEU A 25 -2.87 -10.79 -10.32
N GLN A 26 -3.23 -11.71 -11.21
CA GLN A 26 -3.11 -13.13 -10.93
C GLN A 26 -1.65 -13.56 -10.84
N ASN A 27 -1.35 -14.45 -9.89
CA ASN A 27 -0.05 -15.09 -9.81
C ASN A 27 0.06 -16.16 -10.92
N THR A 28 0.98 -15.95 -11.86
CA THR A 28 1.23 -16.85 -12.99
C THR A 28 2.39 -17.83 -12.75
N ASN A 29 2.98 -17.84 -11.54
CA ASN A 29 4.11 -18.70 -11.22
C ASN A 29 3.68 -20.18 -11.24
N PRO A 30 4.31 -21.05 -12.05
CA PRO A 30 3.97 -22.47 -12.10
C PRO A 30 4.06 -23.19 -10.74
N LYS A 31 4.96 -22.72 -9.86
CA LYS A 31 5.12 -23.28 -8.49
C LYS A 31 3.96 -22.94 -7.55
N ALA A 32 3.14 -21.96 -7.90
CA ALA A 32 1.99 -21.46 -7.14
C ALA A 32 0.64 -21.83 -7.76
N LYS A 33 0.63 -22.70 -8.79
CA LYS A 33 -0.57 -23.09 -9.56
C LYS A 33 -1.67 -23.75 -8.71
N GLU A 34 -1.32 -24.27 -7.54
CA GLU A 34 -2.26 -24.89 -6.60
C GLU A 34 -3.25 -23.88 -5.98
N LEU A 35 -2.93 -22.59 -5.95
CA LEU A 35 -3.84 -21.55 -5.49
C LEU A 35 -4.64 -20.99 -6.66
N LYS A 36 -5.90 -21.40 -6.76
CA LYS A 36 -6.91 -20.78 -7.64
C LYS A 36 -7.40 -19.51 -6.97
N HIS A 37 -7.31 -18.40 -7.70
CA HIS A 37 -7.68 -17.09 -7.18
C HIS A 37 -8.41 -16.30 -8.26
N SER A 38 -9.53 -15.69 -7.88
CA SER A 38 -10.35 -14.89 -8.79
C SER A 38 -11.19 -13.89 -8.03
N LEU A 39 -11.62 -12.83 -8.72
CA LEU A 39 -12.69 -11.98 -8.20
C LEU A 39 -14.05 -12.60 -8.55
N ASN A 40 -15.05 -12.37 -7.72
CA ASN A 40 -16.43 -12.74 -8.05
C ASN A 40 -17.02 -11.83 -9.15
N SER A 41 -18.21 -12.18 -9.64
CA SER A 41 -18.86 -11.45 -10.75
C SER A 41 -19.09 -9.97 -10.49
N THR A 42 -19.32 -9.57 -9.24
CA THR A 42 -19.51 -8.17 -8.82
C THR A 42 -18.21 -7.46 -8.44
N LYS A 43 -17.06 -8.17 -8.50
CA LYS A 43 -15.73 -7.72 -8.08
C LYS A 43 -15.64 -7.21 -6.64
N ASP A 44 -16.60 -7.54 -5.78
CA ASP A 44 -16.65 -7.10 -4.38
C ASP A 44 -16.02 -8.11 -3.40
N SER A 45 -15.61 -9.28 -3.91
CA SER A 45 -15.08 -10.37 -3.10
C SER A 45 -13.95 -11.09 -3.83
N LEU A 46 -12.88 -11.39 -3.09
CA LEU A 46 -11.80 -12.27 -3.52
C LEU A 46 -12.17 -13.72 -3.18
N MET A 47 -12.13 -14.57 -4.19
CA MET A 47 -12.33 -16.01 -4.08
C MET A 47 -10.98 -16.69 -4.13
N LEU A 48 -10.66 -17.44 -3.08
CA LEU A 48 -9.45 -18.26 -3.01
C LEU A 48 -9.85 -19.72 -2.84
N GLY A 49 -9.24 -20.59 -3.62
CA GLY A 49 -9.42 -22.02 -3.54
C GLY A 49 -8.08 -22.72 -3.74
N CYS A 50 -7.78 -23.68 -2.88
CA CYS A 50 -6.60 -24.51 -3.01
C CYS A 50 -6.99 -25.96 -2.77
N ASP A 51 -6.25 -26.88 -3.39
CA ASP A 51 -6.41 -28.30 -3.10
C ASP A 51 -5.93 -28.61 -1.66
N SER A 52 -5.02 -27.78 -1.13
CA SER A 52 -4.48 -27.78 0.24
C SER A 52 -5.21 -26.78 1.16
N LYS A 53 -4.99 -26.88 2.48
CA LYS A 53 -5.59 -25.95 3.48
C LYS A 53 -4.95 -24.57 3.38
N ILE A 54 -5.77 -23.53 3.17
CA ILE A 54 -5.34 -22.13 3.29
C ILE A 54 -5.32 -21.79 4.78
N LEU A 55 -4.15 -21.42 5.30
CA LEU A 55 -3.97 -21.15 6.73
C LEU A 55 -4.41 -19.71 7.06
N LYS A 56 -3.82 -18.74 6.36
CA LYS A 56 -4.11 -17.32 6.53
C LYS A 56 -3.99 -16.53 5.23
N VAL A 57 -4.70 -15.42 5.19
CA VAL A 57 -4.60 -14.42 4.14
C VAL A 57 -4.39 -13.05 4.76
N GLU A 58 -3.43 -12.31 4.23
CA GLU A 58 -3.06 -10.98 4.72
C GLU A 58 -3.15 -10.01 3.54
N ILE A 59 -3.91 -8.93 3.71
CA ILE A 59 -4.06 -7.88 2.70
C ILE A 59 -3.52 -6.59 3.30
N PHE A 60 -2.50 -6.01 2.69
CA PHE A 60 -1.87 -4.83 3.26
C PHE A 60 -1.33 -3.86 2.21
N ASN A 61 -1.19 -2.60 2.65
CA ASN A 61 -0.44 -1.56 1.97
C ASN A 61 0.25 -0.68 3.05
N GLU A 62 0.81 0.47 2.67
CA GLU A 62 1.49 1.38 3.60
C GLU A 62 0.61 1.84 4.78
N ASN A 63 -0.71 1.92 4.59
CA ASN A 63 -1.65 2.56 5.52
C ASN A 63 -2.80 1.63 5.98
N TYR A 64 -2.81 0.37 5.53
CA TYR A 64 -3.89 -0.58 5.75
C TYR A 64 -3.33 -1.99 5.92
N GLU A 65 -3.88 -2.76 6.85
CA GLU A 65 -3.50 -4.15 7.11
C GLU A 65 -4.75 -4.89 7.59
N GLN A 66 -5.04 -6.02 6.93
CA GLN A 66 -6.13 -6.91 7.29
C GLN A 66 -5.61 -8.35 7.30
N LEU A 67 -5.73 -9.01 8.45
CA LEU A 67 -5.37 -10.41 8.63
C LEU A 67 -6.62 -11.26 8.78
N ILE A 68 -6.69 -12.34 8.00
CA ILE A 68 -7.83 -13.24 7.94
C ILE A 68 -7.32 -14.67 8.17
N ILE A 69 -7.74 -15.27 9.28
CA ILE A 69 -7.50 -16.70 9.56
C ILE A 69 -8.60 -17.49 8.86
N VAL A 70 -8.21 -18.42 7.98
CA VAL A 70 -9.14 -19.12 7.09
C VAL A 70 -9.31 -20.57 7.53
N GLU A 71 -8.21 -21.30 7.65
CA GLU A 71 -8.19 -22.71 8.00
C GLU A 71 -9.12 -23.61 7.15
N ALA A 72 -9.24 -23.32 5.86
CA ALA A 72 -10.10 -24.06 4.94
C ALA A 72 -9.50 -24.11 3.53
N ASN A 73 -9.95 -25.04 2.70
CA ASN A 73 -9.49 -25.18 1.33
C ASN A 73 -10.05 -24.08 0.40
N ASN A 74 -11.22 -23.53 0.74
CA ASN A 74 -11.87 -22.46 -0.01
C ASN A 74 -12.27 -21.34 0.93
N THR A 75 -12.13 -20.10 0.47
CA THR A 75 -12.57 -18.92 1.21
C THR A 75 -13.04 -17.81 0.30
N LYS A 76 -13.93 -16.99 0.85
CA LYS A 76 -14.45 -15.79 0.22
C LYS A 76 -14.17 -14.61 1.16
N ILE A 77 -13.36 -13.67 0.68
CA ILE A 77 -12.95 -12.49 1.42
C ILE A 77 -13.68 -11.29 0.81
N SER A 78 -14.40 -10.51 1.63
CA SER A 78 -15.05 -9.29 1.16
C SER A 78 -14.03 -8.16 1.01
N LEU A 79 -14.11 -7.42 -0.10
CA LEU A 79 -13.23 -6.30 -0.44
C LEU A 79 -13.93 -4.93 -0.27
N LYS A 80 -15.14 -4.93 0.32
CA LYS A 80 -15.98 -3.74 0.48
C LYS A 80 -15.33 -2.69 1.37
N ASP A 81 -14.77 -3.12 2.49
CA ASP A 81 -14.23 -2.24 3.53
C ASP A 81 -12.78 -1.82 3.28
N ILE A 82 -12.16 -2.32 2.20
CA ILE A 82 -10.79 -1.99 1.83
C ILE A 82 -10.78 -0.58 1.20
N PRO A 83 -9.87 0.32 1.61
CA PRO A 83 -9.76 1.64 1.00
C PRO A 83 -9.27 1.56 -0.45
N ASN A 84 -9.30 2.68 -1.19
CA ASN A 84 -8.74 2.71 -2.53
C ASN A 84 -7.21 2.65 -2.48
N GLY A 85 -6.59 2.02 -3.48
CA GLY A 85 -5.14 1.92 -3.59
C GLY A 85 -4.66 0.57 -4.09
N ASN A 86 -3.34 0.39 -4.03
CA ASN A 86 -2.65 -0.85 -4.37
C ASN A 86 -2.37 -1.62 -3.10
N PHE A 87 -2.68 -2.92 -3.10
CA PHE A 87 -2.54 -3.82 -1.98
C PHE A 87 -1.78 -5.06 -2.40
N ILE A 88 -0.99 -5.56 -1.47
CA ILE A 88 -0.33 -6.86 -1.58
C ILE A 88 -1.19 -7.85 -0.80
N ILE A 89 -1.50 -8.98 -1.44
CA ILE A 89 -2.18 -10.11 -0.82
C ILE A 89 -1.16 -11.23 -0.63
N GLU A 90 -0.92 -11.61 0.62
CA GLU A 90 -0.14 -12.78 0.98
C GLU A 90 -1.08 -13.90 1.44
N THR A 91 -1.06 -15.01 0.72
CA THR A 91 -1.81 -16.22 1.07
C THR A 91 -0.83 -17.29 1.54
N ARG A 92 -0.98 -17.75 2.79
CA ARG A 92 -0.16 -18.83 3.34
C ARG A 92 -0.86 -20.17 3.18
N ILE A 93 -0.17 -21.09 2.52
CA ILE A 93 -0.61 -22.46 2.27
C ILE A 93 0.52 -23.36 2.75
N ASP A 94 0.32 -23.99 3.89
CA ASP A 94 1.35 -24.84 4.52
C ASP A 94 2.70 -24.09 4.63
N GLU A 95 3.77 -24.62 4.03
CA GLU A 95 5.12 -24.00 4.00
C GLU A 95 5.32 -22.93 2.90
N LYS A 96 4.29 -22.63 2.11
CA LYS A 96 4.38 -21.69 0.98
C LYS A 96 3.63 -20.40 1.25
N ILE A 97 4.18 -19.30 0.74
CA ILE A 97 3.52 -18.00 0.71
C ILE A 97 3.37 -17.60 -0.76
N ILE A 98 2.14 -17.35 -1.17
CA ILE A 98 1.80 -16.91 -2.51
C ILE A 98 1.38 -15.45 -2.44
N VAL A 99 2.08 -14.62 -3.20
CA VAL A 99 1.89 -13.17 -3.25
C VAL A 99 1.13 -12.79 -4.52
N MET A 100 0.15 -11.91 -4.38
CA MET A 100 -0.65 -11.35 -5.48
C MET A 100 -0.86 -9.86 -5.25
N ASP A 101 -1.15 -9.11 -6.31
CA ASP A 101 -1.47 -7.68 -6.21
C ASP A 101 -2.96 -7.44 -6.43
N LEU A 102 -3.52 -6.53 -5.65
CA LEU A 102 -4.90 -6.08 -5.75
C LEU A 102 -4.92 -4.57 -5.90
N ILE A 103 -5.57 -4.07 -6.95
CA ILE A 103 -5.71 -2.64 -7.23
C ILE A 103 -7.18 -2.30 -7.10
N LYS A 104 -7.51 -1.37 -6.20
CA LYS A 104 -8.85 -0.79 -6.06
C LYS A 104 -8.81 0.66 -6.52
N HIS A 105 -9.43 0.91 -7.67
CA HIS A 105 -9.58 2.25 -8.22
C HIS A 105 -10.78 2.94 -7.60
N ASP A 106 -10.72 4.28 -7.54
CA ASP A 106 -11.91 5.08 -7.30
C ASP A 106 -12.92 4.84 -8.44
N ASP A 107 -14.21 4.78 -8.08
CA ASP A 107 -15.31 4.70 -9.06
C ASP A 107 -15.45 5.99 -9.89
N TYR A 108 -14.55 6.96 -9.72
CA TYR A 108 -14.42 8.10 -10.60
C TYR A 108 -13.78 7.63 -11.91
N ASN A 109 -14.58 7.53 -12.97
CA ASN A 109 -14.15 7.24 -14.33
C ASN A 109 -12.98 8.13 -14.75
N ASP A 110 -11.77 7.68 -14.52
CA ASP A 110 -10.57 8.36 -14.98
C ASP A 110 -9.86 7.48 -16.01
N THR A 111 -10.38 7.52 -17.23
CA THR A 111 -9.76 6.98 -18.44
C THR A 111 -8.53 7.82 -18.85
N SER A 112 -7.84 8.48 -17.90
CA SER A 112 -6.75 9.41 -18.21
C SER A 112 -5.43 9.09 -17.52
N ASN A 113 -5.09 7.82 -17.29
CA ASN A 113 -3.72 7.45 -16.91
C ASN A 113 -3.22 6.17 -17.59
N SER A 114 -3.24 6.14 -18.92
CA SER A 114 -2.30 5.32 -19.71
C SER A 114 -1.40 6.26 -20.51
N GLY A 115 -0.21 6.56 -20.00
CA GLY A 115 0.72 7.43 -20.72
C GLY A 115 1.88 7.94 -19.88
N LEU A 116 2.68 7.04 -19.32
CA LEU A 116 4.04 7.36 -18.89
C LEU A 116 5.02 6.48 -19.67
N TYR A 117 5.10 6.68 -20.98
CA TYR A 117 6.29 6.36 -21.76
C TYR A 117 6.40 7.31 -22.96
N HIS A 118 7.62 7.82 -23.12
CA HIS A 118 8.21 8.48 -24.27
C HIS A 118 7.98 9.99 -24.51
N ASN A 119 9.05 10.73 -24.21
CA ASN A 119 9.51 11.89 -24.97
C ASN A 119 9.34 11.67 -26.47
N MET A 120 8.49 12.46 -27.13
CA MET A 120 8.76 13.00 -28.46
C MET A 120 7.86 14.21 -28.70
N GLU A 121 8.49 15.29 -29.12
CA GLU A 121 7.90 16.50 -29.65
C GLU A 121 6.95 16.18 -30.80
N GLN A 122 5.64 16.28 -30.56
CA GLN A 122 4.64 16.42 -31.61
C GLN A 122 3.44 17.18 -31.04
N ILE A 123 3.16 18.33 -31.66
CA ILE A 123 1.98 19.14 -31.40
C ILE A 123 0.77 18.29 -31.81
N ILE A 124 0.09 17.68 -30.85
CA ILE A 124 -1.15 16.94 -31.09
C ILE A 124 -2.30 17.93 -30.99
N GLU A 125 -2.61 18.51 -32.15
CA GLU A 125 -3.89 19.12 -32.48
C GLU A 125 -4.99 18.05 -32.26
N GLY A 126 -5.87 18.24 -31.26
CA GLY A 126 -6.99 17.31 -31.01
C GLY A 126 -7.40 17.06 -29.56
N LYS A 127 -6.67 17.58 -28.55
CA LYS A 127 -7.20 17.73 -27.19
C LYS A 127 -7.58 19.20 -27.00
N GLY A 128 -8.84 19.46 -26.66
CA GLY A 128 -9.42 20.81 -26.61
C GLY A 128 -8.48 21.87 -26.06
N MET A 129 -8.19 22.90 -26.85
CA MET A 129 -7.32 23.99 -26.45
C MET A 129 -8.06 24.87 -25.44
N MET A 130 -7.51 25.04 -24.25
CA MET A 130 -8.03 26.02 -23.30
C MET A 130 -7.62 27.41 -23.80
N LEU A 131 -8.61 28.23 -24.15
CA LEU A 131 -8.40 29.60 -24.58
C LEU A 131 -8.56 30.55 -23.38
N ASP A 132 -7.83 31.66 -23.39
CA ASP A 132 -8.08 32.77 -22.47
C ASP A 132 -9.30 33.60 -22.91
N GLU A 133 -9.61 34.64 -22.14
CA GLU A 133 -10.75 35.54 -22.39
C GLU A 133 -10.63 36.29 -23.74
N GLU A 134 -9.44 36.34 -24.33
CA GLU A 134 -9.15 36.93 -25.64
C GLU A 134 -9.05 35.86 -26.75
N LEU A 135 -9.48 34.63 -26.47
CA LEU A 135 -9.44 33.48 -27.38
C LEU A 135 -8.00 33.07 -27.80
N LYS A 136 -6.99 33.39 -26.99
CA LYS A 136 -5.61 32.95 -27.22
C LYS A 136 -5.33 31.65 -26.49
N VAL A 137 -4.49 30.82 -27.10
CA VAL A 137 -4.12 29.51 -26.56
C VAL A 137 -3.29 29.68 -25.28
N ILE A 138 -3.80 29.14 -24.16
CA ILE A 138 -3.05 29.10 -22.91
C ILE A 138 -1.97 28.02 -23.02
N LYS A 139 -0.72 28.45 -23.20
CA LYS A 139 0.44 27.56 -23.43
C LYS A 139 0.99 26.90 -22.17
N SER A 140 0.49 27.23 -20.99
CA SER A 140 0.99 26.73 -19.71
C SER A 140 -0.16 26.31 -18.80
N SER A 141 -0.09 25.09 -18.28
CA SER A 141 -0.98 24.65 -17.20
C SER A 141 -0.84 25.59 -16.00
N PRO A 142 -1.94 25.95 -15.32
CA PRO A 142 -1.86 26.81 -14.15
C PRO A 142 -1.00 26.13 -13.06
N ASN A 143 -0.04 26.87 -12.50
CA ASN A 143 0.84 26.43 -11.38
C ASN A 143 0.11 26.20 -10.04
N LYS A 144 -1.23 26.13 -10.06
CA LYS A 144 -2.07 26.02 -8.88
C LYS A 144 -2.91 24.76 -9.02
N SER A 145 -2.85 23.89 -8.02
CA SER A 145 -3.70 22.70 -7.97
C SER A 145 -5.17 23.10 -8.02
N ILE A 146 -6.00 22.25 -8.63
CA ILE A 146 -7.46 22.46 -8.70
C ILE A 146 -8.04 22.65 -7.29
N GLU A 147 -7.51 21.93 -6.30
CA GLU A 147 -7.84 22.09 -4.89
C GLU A 147 -7.62 23.53 -4.38
N PHE A 148 -6.51 24.18 -4.75
CA PHE A 148 -6.23 25.58 -4.37
C PHE A 148 -7.26 26.55 -4.96
N ILE A 149 -7.70 26.30 -6.19
CA ILE A 149 -8.70 27.14 -6.89
C ILE A 149 -10.08 26.95 -6.25
N LEU A 150 -10.49 25.70 -6.02
CA LEU A 150 -11.80 25.37 -5.47
C LEU A 150 -11.96 25.77 -4.00
N THR A 151 -10.88 25.81 -3.23
CA THR A 151 -10.89 26.24 -1.82
C THR A 151 -10.66 27.74 -1.61
N GLY A 152 -10.59 28.52 -2.70
CA GLY A 152 -10.43 29.98 -2.63
C GLY A 152 -9.12 30.42 -1.96
N GLY A 153 -8.04 29.64 -2.11
CA GLY A 153 -6.73 29.94 -1.54
C GLY A 153 -6.60 29.72 -0.03
N LYS A 154 -7.63 29.17 0.64
CA LYS A 154 -7.49 28.72 2.03
C LYS A 154 -6.80 27.36 2.06
N ALA A 155 -5.49 27.36 1.87
CA ALA A 155 -4.66 26.24 2.27
C ALA A 155 -4.98 25.94 3.74
N LYS A 156 -5.56 24.76 4.02
CA LYS A 156 -5.51 24.25 5.38
C LYS A 156 -4.03 24.11 5.68
N ASN A 157 -3.46 25.06 6.40
CA ASN A 157 -2.25 24.83 7.16
C ASN A 157 -2.61 23.71 8.13
N HIS A 158 -2.48 22.46 7.69
CA HIS A 158 -2.19 21.39 8.60
C HIS A 158 -0.93 21.86 9.29
N SER A 159 -1.08 22.36 10.51
CA SER A 159 0.05 22.62 11.40
C SER A 159 0.92 21.39 11.25
N ALA A 160 2.11 21.56 10.69
CA ALA A 160 3.09 20.50 10.64
C ALA A 160 3.38 20.16 12.09
N LYS A 161 2.60 19.22 12.65
CA LYS A 161 2.99 18.54 13.87
C LYS A 161 4.39 18.06 13.54
N ASN A 162 5.36 18.35 14.40
CA ASN A 162 6.71 17.81 14.29
C ASN A 162 6.60 16.29 14.29
N GLN A 163 6.36 15.72 13.11
CA GLN A 163 6.17 14.30 12.89
C GLN A 163 7.55 13.72 12.95
N LYS A 164 7.81 13.00 14.04
CA LYS A 164 9.03 12.23 14.19
C LYS A 164 9.00 11.08 13.21
N TYR A 165 10.02 10.99 12.38
CA TYR A 165 10.22 9.90 11.45
C TYR A 165 11.27 8.96 12.00
N PHE A 166 11.12 7.69 11.68
CA PHE A 166 12.03 6.65 12.15
C PHE A 166 12.43 5.78 10.98
N TRP A 167 13.71 5.45 10.91
CA TRP A 167 14.20 4.43 10.03
C TRP A 167 14.14 3.09 10.75
N THR A 168 13.54 2.08 10.14
CA THR A 168 13.38 0.75 10.74
C THR A 168 14.06 -0.27 9.85
N GLU A 169 14.87 -1.13 10.47
CA GLU A 169 15.46 -2.32 9.86
C GLU A 169 14.91 -3.55 10.57
N THR A 170 14.24 -4.41 9.82
CA THR A 170 13.72 -5.68 10.30
C THR A 170 14.47 -6.82 9.63
N GLN A 171 15.09 -7.68 10.43
CA GLN A 171 15.71 -8.91 9.96
C GLN A 171 14.89 -10.09 10.46
N ILE A 172 14.35 -10.87 9.54
CA ILE A 172 13.61 -12.10 9.84
C ILE A 172 14.54 -13.27 9.54
N ILE A 173 14.79 -14.12 10.53
CA ILE A 173 15.70 -15.26 10.41
C ILE A 173 14.89 -16.54 10.60
N ASN A 174 14.80 -17.32 9.52
CA ASN A 174 14.15 -18.62 9.51
C ASN A 174 15.20 -19.72 9.26
N GLU A 175 14.82 -20.99 9.46
CA GLU A 175 15.72 -22.14 9.24
C GLU A 175 16.24 -22.23 7.79
N SER A 176 15.50 -21.70 6.83
CA SER A 176 15.84 -21.69 5.40
C SER A 176 16.58 -20.43 4.93
N GLY A 177 16.83 -19.43 5.79
CA GLY A 177 17.54 -18.22 5.42
C GLY A 177 17.09 -16.95 6.16
N SER A 178 17.72 -15.83 5.83
CA SER A 178 17.42 -14.52 6.43
C SER A 178 16.94 -13.51 5.40
N SER A 179 15.90 -12.74 5.73
CA SER A 179 15.44 -11.59 4.96
C SER A 179 15.64 -10.30 5.75
N LYS A 180 16.12 -9.25 5.09
CA LYS A 180 16.37 -7.92 5.67
C LYS A 180 15.52 -6.91 4.93
N THR A 181 14.67 -6.19 5.64
CA THR A 181 13.84 -5.13 5.09
C THR A 181 14.09 -3.82 5.83
N MET A 182 14.19 -2.73 5.08
CA MET A 182 14.35 -1.39 5.64
C MET A 182 13.23 -0.49 5.17
N ARG A 183 12.67 0.33 6.07
CA ARG A 183 11.62 1.29 5.71
C ARG A 183 11.61 2.50 6.63
N LEU A 184 11.17 3.62 6.08
CA LEU A 184 10.81 4.81 6.85
C LEU A 184 9.41 4.64 7.42
N ALA A 185 9.25 4.85 8.73
CA ALA A 185 7.99 4.69 9.45
C ALA A 185 7.70 5.92 10.31
N ASP A 186 6.42 6.15 10.58
CA ASP A 186 5.97 7.12 11.57
C ASP A 186 5.99 6.53 12.98
N GLN A 187 5.90 7.40 14.00
CA GLN A 187 5.93 6.99 15.40
C GLN A 187 4.90 5.90 15.74
N LYS A 188 3.66 6.02 15.24
CA LYS A 188 2.59 5.06 15.55
C LYS A 188 2.89 3.69 14.98
N SER A 189 3.43 3.63 13.75
CA SER A 189 3.85 2.35 13.14
C SER A 189 5.03 1.73 13.87
N VAL A 190 6.01 2.54 14.29
CA VAL A 190 7.15 2.06 15.09
C VAL A 190 6.68 1.46 16.41
N ASP A 191 5.79 2.13 17.13
CA ASP A 191 5.28 1.63 18.41
C ASP A 191 4.57 0.27 18.23
N LYS A 192 3.78 0.13 17.16
CA LYS A 192 3.15 -1.15 16.79
C LYS A 192 4.18 -2.23 16.45
N MET A 193 5.22 -1.89 15.69
CA MET A 193 6.32 -2.81 15.33
C MET A 193 7.08 -3.28 16.57
N ILE A 194 7.45 -2.36 17.47
CA ILE A 194 8.15 -2.69 18.71
C ILE A 194 7.28 -3.58 19.59
N HIS A 195 6.00 -3.25 19.73
CA HIS A 195 5.07 -4.07 20.52
C HIS A 195 4.94 -5.49 19.95
N ARG A 196 4.72 -5.62 18.64
CA ARG A 196 4.64 -6.91 17.94
C ARG A 196 5.94 -7.70 18.10
N HIS A 197 7.08 -7.07 17.85
CA HIS A 197 8.39 -7.71 17.96
C HIS A 197 8.68 -8.22 19.38
N LYS A 198 8.29 -7.48 20.41
CA LYS A 198 8.39 -7.93 21.82
C LYS A 198 7.54 -9.16 22.13
N LEU A 199 6.42 -9.35 21.44
CA LEU A 199 5.61 -10.57 21.57
C LEU A 199 6.24 -11.73 20.78
N GLU A 200 6.74 -11.45 19.58
CA GLU A 200 7.34 -12.44 18.68
C GLU A 200 8.65 -13.02 19.21
N ILE A 201 9.45 -12.25 19.97
CA ILE A 201 10.72 -12.74 20.52
C ILE A 201 10.55 -13.94 21.47
N ASN A 202 9.37 -14.09 22.06
CA ASN A 202 9.03 -15.21 22.95
C ASN A 202 8.56 -16.47 22.18
N SER A 203 8.42 -16.39 20.86
CA SER A 203 7.98 -17.50 20.02
C SER A 203 9.17 -18.21 19.36
N ASP A 204 9.05 -19.52 19.11
CA ASP A 204 10.12 -20.30 18.49
C ASP A 204 10.51 -19.81 17.09
N SER A 205 9.56 -19.30 16.32
CA SER A 205 9.78 -18.74 15.00
C SER A 205 10.30 -17.30 15.02
N GLY A 206 10.10 -16.56 16.11
CA GLY A 206 10.42 -15.13 16.20
C GLY A 206 11.64 -14.79 17.05
N LYS A 207 12.16 -15.74 17.85
CA LYS A 207 13.30 -15.54 18.76
C LYS A 207 14.59 -15.09 18.09
N LEU A 208 14.76 -15.39 16.80
CA LEU A 208 15.94 -15.01 16.02
C LEU A 208 15.74 -13.71 15.22
N ASN A 209 14.52 -13.17 15.19
CA ASN A 209 14.24 -11.94 14.46
C ASN A 209 14.90 -10.76 15.16
N LYS A 210 15.36 -9.77 14.38
CA LYS A 210 15.96 -8.54 14.89
C LYS A 210 15.21 -7.34 14.36
N LEU A 211 15.04 -6.34 15.21
CA LEU A 211 14.46 -5.06 14.85
C LEU A 211 15.36 -3.96 15.40
N THR A 212 15.84 -3.10 14.51
CA THR A 212 16.59 -1.90 14.86
C THR A 212 15.85 -0.68 14.32
N VAL A 213 15.74 0.36 15.15
CA VAL A 213 15.00 1.58 14.85
C VAL A 213 15.89 2.78 15.16
N TRP A 214 16.02 3.71 14.22
CA TRP A 214 16.73 4.98 14.38
C TRP A 214 15.77 6.16 14.25
N GLU A 215 16.00 7.22 15.01
CA GLU A 215 15.24 8.46 14.88
C GLU A 215 15.85 9.32 13.77
N VAL A 216 15.05 9.78 12.82
CA VAL A 216 15.50 10.58 11.66
C VAL A 216 15.03 12.02 11.84
N TYR A 217 15.96 12.97 11.78
CA TYR A 217 15.68 14.40 11.98
C TYR A 217 15.37 15.11 10.65
N ASN A 218 16.16 14.85 9.61
CA ASN A 218 15.94 15.41 8.28
C ASN A 218 15.62 14.31 7.27
N LYS A 219 14.32 14.09 7.01
CA LYS A 219 13.82 13.04 6.10
C LYS A 219 14.40 13.16 4.68
N GLY A 220 14.49 14.38 4.13
CA GLY A 220 14.85 14.58 2.73
C GLY A 220 16.29 14.16 2.46
N GLU A 221 17.21 14.78 3.18
CA GLU A 221 18.65 14.50 3.06
C GLU A 221 19.00 13.08 3.51
N PHE A 222 18.32 12.55 4.53
CA PHE A 222 18.54 11.17 4.96
C PHE A 222 18.17 10.17 3.85
N MET A 223 17.00 10.33 3.21
CA MET A 223 16.56 9.43 2.13
C MET A 223 17.48 9.51 0.91
N GLU A 224 17.94 10.70 0.54
CA GLU A 224 18.87 10.89 -0.58
C GLU A 224 20.20 10.14 -0.34
N ASN A 225 20.75 10.26 0.87
CA ASN A 225 21.96 9.57 1.27
C ASN A 225 21.76 8.05 1.40
N GLN A 226 20.62 7.60 1.94
CA GLN A 226 20.30 6.18 2.10
C GLN A 226 20.02 5.47 0.77
N VAL A 227 19.43 6.16 -0.22
CA VAL A 227 19.24 5.62 -1.57
C VAL A 227 20.58 5.51 -2.31
N SER A 228 21.48 6.47 -2.09
CA SER A 228 22.81 6.48 -2.70
C SER A 228 23.77 5.50 -2.03
N ASN A 229 23.64 5.25 -0.73
CA ASN A 229 24.43 4.30 0.03
C ASN A 229 23.54 3.51 1.03
N PRO A 230 23.22 2.24 0.75
CA PRO A 230 22.40 1.41 1.63
C PRO A 230 22.98 1.21 3.05
N GLU A 231 24.29 1.37 3.21
CA GLU A 231 24.99 1.24 4.50
C GLU A 231 25.12 2.58 5.24
N PHE A 232 24.51 3.66 4.72
CA PHE A 232 24.59 5.00 5.31
C PHE A 232 24.07 5.05 6.76
N VAL A 233 23.05 4.24 7.08
CA VAL A 233 22.51 4.07 8.45
C VAL A 233 23.52 3.51 9.45
N TYR A 234 24.60 2.87 9.00
CA TYR A 234 25.66 2.37 9.87
C TYR A 234 26.88 3.31 9.92
N SER A 235 26.85 4.42 9.17
CA SER A 235 27.95 5.38 9.18
C SER A 235 28.02 6.13 10.51
N SER A 236 29.23 6.51 10.91
CA SER A 236 29.46 7.21 12.18
C SER A 236 28.84 8.62 12.18
N SER A 237 28.39 9.05 13.36
CA SER A 237 27.73 10.32 13.71
C SER A 237 27.49 11.31 12.55
N THR A 238 26.24 11.42 12.13
CA THR A 238 25.77 12.50 11.25
C THR A 238 24.67 13.28 11.95
N ASP A 239 24.51 14.56 11.62
CA ASP A 239 23.45 15.41 12.20
C ASP A 239 22.05 15.10 11.63
N LEU A 240 21.96 14.17 10.67
CA LEU A 240 20.74 13.85 9.92
C LEU A 240 19.83 12.85 10.62
N TYR A 241 20.41 11.99 11.46
CA TYR A 241 19.70 10.97 12.22
C TYR A 241 20.44 10.64 13.52
N ASN A 242 19.72 10.11 14.49
CA ASN A 242 20.34 9.63 15.72
C ASN A 242 21.06 8.31 15.44
N HIS A 243 22.40 8.33 15.50
CA HIS A 243 23.23 7.13 15.36
C HIS A 243 22.96 6.08 16.46
N ILE A 244 22.47 6.51 17.63
CA ILE A 244 22.04 5.60 18.69
C ILE A 244 20.61 5.12 18.35
N PRO A 245 20.41 3.81 18.14
CA PRO A 245 19.10 3.31 17.80
C PRO A 245 18.12 3.55 18.95
N TYR A 246 16.96 4.11 18.64
CA TYR A 246 15.83 4.27 19.53
C TYR A 246 15.36 2.93 20.11
N TYR A 247 15.43 1.87 19.30
CA TYR A 247 15.14 0.51 19.72
C TYR A 247 16.09 -0.45 18.98
N SER A 248 16.69 -1.39 19.70
CA SER A 248 17.44 -2.48 19.09
C SER A 248 17.24 -3.74 19.91
N THR A 249 17.03 -4.87 19.24
CA THR A 249 16.96 -6.20 19.88
C THR A 249 18.28 -6.58 20.60
N THR A 250 19.38 -5.89 20.30
CA THR A 250 20.72 -6.21 20.84
C THR A 250 21.09 -5.59 22.18
N ASN A 251 20.19 -4.84 22.85
CA ASN A 251 20.50 -4.29 24.17
C ASN A 251 20.26 -5.30 25.29
N ASN A 252 21.21 -6.22 25.44
CA ASN A 252 21.54 -6.86 26.71
C ASN A 252 23.03 -7.27 26.78
N ILE A 253 23.94 -6.39 26.33
CA ILE A 253 25.37 -6.46 26.69
C ILE A 253 25.83 -5.06 27.12
N GLN A 254 25.23 -4.55 28.19
CA GLN A 254 25.81 -3.51 29.03
C GLN A 254 25.27 -3.75 30.43
N ASN A 255 25.82 -4.78 31.09
CA ASN A 255 26.01 -4.93 32.53
C ASN A 255 26.53 -6.35 32.81
N LEU A 256 27.85 -6.51 32.66
CA LEU A 256 28.69 -7.49 33.35
C LEU A 256 30.07 -6.84 33.55
#